data_AF-A0A845DHC9-F1
#
_entry.id   AF-A0A845DHC9-F1
#
_cell.length_a   1.000
_cell.length_b   1.000
_cell.length_c   1.000
_cell.angle_alpha   90.00
_cell.angle_beta   90.00
_cell.angle_gamma   90.00
#
_symmetry.space_group_name_H-M   'P 1'
#
loop_
_entity.id
_entity.type
_entity.pdbx_description
1 polymer ?
#
loop_
_entity_poly.entity_id
_entity_poly.type
_entity_poly.pdbx_seq_one_letter_code
_entity_poly.pdbx_strand_id
1 'polypeptide(L)' 'MLARTLVHITNDRGISVLLDRALAHGAISVDMRKLDCDSYAFSGYKYIMAPRGTGGFQVRRDSLP' A
#
# COMPACT_ATOMS: atom_id res chain seq x y z
N MET A 1 0.23 -10.83 6.54
CA MET A 1 1.46 -11.64 6.66
C MET A 1 2.16 -11.79 5.31
N LEU A 2 1.49 -12.32 4.27
CA LEU A 2 2.08 -12.52 2.93
C LEU A 2 2.65 -11.25 2.27
N ALA A 3 1.90 -10.14 2.26
CA ALA A 3 2.32 -8.89 1.61
C ALA A 3 3.65 -8.34 2.19
N ARG A 4 3.82 -8.42 3.50
CA ARG A 4 5.07 -8.03 4.18
C ARG A 4 6.23 -8.93 3.80
N THR A 5 5.99 -10.25 3.70
CA THR A 5 7.02 -11.21 3.25
C THR A 5 7.47 -10.91 1.83
N LEU A 6 6.54 -10.60 0.92
CA LEU A 6 6.87 -10.23 -0.46
C LEU A 6 7.73 -8.97 -0.51
N VAL A 7 7.31 -7.90 0.18
CA VAL A 7 8.09 -6.65 0.27
C VAL A 7 9.50 -6.89 0.80
N HIS A 8 9.65 -7.73 1.83
CA HIS A 8 10.96 -8.02 2.39
C HIS A 8 11.87 -8.74 1.39
N ILE A 9 11.36 -9.74 0.66
CA ILE A 9 12.15 -10.49 -0.34
C ILE A 9 12.57 -9.61 -1.52
N THR A 10 11.74 -8.63 -1.90
CA THR A 10 12.02 -7.74 -3.03
C THR A 10 12.97 -6.60 -2.68
N ASN A 11 12.93 -6.12 -1.42
CA ASN A 11 13.80 -5.04 -0.94
C ASN A 11 15.29 -5.38 -1.13
N ASP A 12 15.71 -6.59 -0.75
CA ASP A 12 17.10 -7.04 -0.90
C ASP A 12 17.56 -7.16 -2.36
N ARG A 13 16.62 -7.11 -3.31
CA ARG A 13 16.87 -7.27 -4.75
C ARG A 13 16.75 -5.95 -5.52
N GLY A 14 16.47 -4.84 -4.83
CA GLY A 14 16.20 -3.55 -5.46
C GLY A 14 14.94 -3.56 -6.34
N ILE A 15 13.98 -4.45 -6.07
CA ILE A 15 12.73 -4.54 -6.82
C ILE A 15 11.66 -3.74 -6.08
N SER A 16 11.13 -2.70 -6.72
CA SER A 16 10.05 -1.90 -6.14
C SER A 16 8.73 -2.67 -6.07
N VAL A 17 8.00 -2.49 -4.96
CA VAL A 17 6.68 -3.08 -4.76
C VAL A 17 5.59 -2.01 -4.68
N LEU A 18 4.57 -2.19 -5.52
CA LEU A 18 3.28 -1.51 -5.41
C LEU A 18 2.25 -2.46 -4.80
N LEU A 19 1.66 -2.04 -3.68
CA LEU A 19 0.55 -2.76 -3.07
C LEU A 19 -0.79 -2.14 -3.48
N ASP A 20 -1.58 -2.90 -4.25
CA ASP A 20 -2.98 -2.58 -4.50
C ASP A 20 -3.85 -3.01 -3.32
N ARG A 21 -4.48 -2.02 -2.70
CA ARG A 21 -5.33 -2.21 -1.52
C ARG A 21 -6.71 -1.63 -1.69
N ALA A 22 -7.19 -1.58 -2.93
CA ALA A 22 -8.55 -1.17 -3.24
C ALA A 22 -9.60 -1.88 -2.36
N LEU A 23 -9.44 -3.18 -2.10
CA LEU A 23 -10.39 -3.96 -1.27
C LEU A 23 -9.94 -4.22 0.17
N ALA A 24 -8.79 -3.70 0.58
CA ALA A 24 -8.22 -4.00 1.90
C ALA A 24 -8.16 -2.78 2.83
N HIS A 25 -7.97 -1.57 2.28
CA HIS A 25 -7.88 -0.36 3.08
C HIS A 25 -9.24 -0.04 3.70
N GLY A 26 -9.30 0.02 5.04
CA GLY A 26 -10.54 0.16 5.81
C GLY A 26 -11.26 -1.15 6.14
N ALA A 27 -11.04 -2.22 5.37
CA ALA A 27 -11.67 -3.53 5.61
C ALA A 27 -10.95 -4.33 6.69
N ILE A 28 -9.63 -4.21 6.73
CA ILE A 28 -8.75 -4.90 7.69
C ILE A 28 -7.83 -3.87 8.36
N SER A 29 -7.38 -4.18 9.58
CA SER A 29 -6.37 -3.36 10.23
C SER A 29 -5.05 -3.44 9.47
N VAL A 30 -4.47 -2.28 9.20
CA VAL A 30 -3.24 -2.13 8.43
C VAL A 30 -2.26 -1.26 9.18
N ASP A 31 -1.09 -1.80 9.48
CA ASP A 31 0.05 -1.01 9.91
C ASP A 31 0.96 -0.71 8.71
N MET A 32 0.80 0.49 8.17
CA MET A 32 1.56 0.98 7.01
C MET A 32 3.06 0.99 7.27
N ARG A 33 3.47 1.28 8.51
CA ARG A 33 4.89 1.32 8.90
C ARG A 33 5.51 -0.07 8.93
N LYS A 34 4.74 -1.09 9.30
CA LYS A 34 5.20 -2.50 9.30
C LYS A 34 5.22 -3.13 7.92
N LEU A 35 4.50 -2.55 6.96
CA LEU A 35 4.40 -3.07 5.60
C LEU A 35 5.62 -2.72 4.75
N ASP A 36 6.24 -1.56 5.01
CA ASP A 36 7.52 -1.12 4.43
C ASP A 36 7.59 -1.18 2.89
N CYS A 37 6.45 -1.04 2.20
CA CYS A 37 6.37 -1.04 0.75
C CYS A 37 6.77 0.31 0.15
N ASP A 38 7.30 0.30 -1.07
CA ASP A 38 7.66 1.53 -1.80
C ASP A 38 6.43 2.36 -2.17
N SER A 39 5.35 1.69 -2.57
CA SER A 39 4.13 2.36 -2.98
C SER A 39 2.86 1.59 -2.58
N TYR A 40 1.80 2.34 -2.35
CA TYR A 40 0.55 1.87 -1.80
C TYR A 40 -0.62 2.61 -2.43
N ALA A 41 -1.56 1.88 -3.04
CA ALA A 41 -2.75 2.44 -3.68
C ALA A 41 -4.03 1.94 -3.01
N PHE A 42 -5.06 2.79 -2.89
CA PHE A 42 -6.37 2.37 -2.41
C PHE A 42 -7.53 3.19 -2.98
N SER A 43 -8.72 2.59 -2.96
CA SER A 43 -9.99 3.25 -3.27
C SER A 43 -10.65 3.74 -1.98
N GLY A 44 -11.03 5.02 -1.93
CA GLY A 44 -11.68 5.60 -0.76
C GLY A 44 -13.16 5.24 -0.67
N TYR A 45 -13.84 5.10 -1.80
CA TYR A 45 -15.29 4.85 -1.85
C TYR A 45 -15.73 3.41 -1.55
N LYS A 46 -14.82 2.61 -0.99
CA LYS A 46 -15.09 1.24 -0.57
C LYS A 46 -15.20 1.21 0.95
N TYR A 47 -14.30 0.52 1.63
CA TYR A 47 -14.46 0.22 3.06
C TYR A 47 -14.25 1.42 3.99
N ILE A 48 -13.60 2.50 3.53
CA ILE A 48 -13.53 3.75 4.31
C ILE A 48 -14.68 4.72 4.02
N MET A 49 -15.65 4.31 3.18
CA MET A 49 -16.90 5.03 2.93
C MET A 49 -16.75 6.49 2.46
N ALA A 50 -15.65 6.83 1.79
CA ALA A 50 -15.46 8.16 1.20
C ALA A 50 -16.32 8.34 -0.08
N PRO A 51 -16.48 9.58 -0.60
CA PRO A 51 -17.24 9.80 -1.83
C PRO A 51 -16.71 9.01 -3.03
N ARG A 52 -17.60 8.63 -3.97
CA ARG A 52 -17.20 7.98 -5.25
C ARG A 52 -16.15 8.82 -5.98
N GLY A 53 -15.18 8.13 -6.58
CA GLY A 53 -14.04 8.77 -7.26
C GLY A 53 -12.87 9.14 -6.34
N THR A 54 -12.98 8.91 -5.02
CA THR A 54 -11.87 9.13 -4.09
C THR A 54 -10.95 7.93 -3.98
N GLY A 55 -9.69 8.20 -3.66
CA GLY A 55 -8.65 7.21 -3.41
C GLY A 55 -7.40 7.90 -2.90
N GLY A 56 -6.36 7.11 -2.69
CA GLY A 56 -5.07 7.64 -2.30
C GLY A 56 -3.94 6.80 -2.87
N PHE A 57 -2.82 7.48 -3.07
CA PHE A 57 -1.57 6.89 -3.48
C PHE A 57 -0.48 7.41 -2.56
N GLN A 58 0.16 6.51 -1.83
CA GLN A 58 1.30 6.81 -0.99
C GLN A 58 2.54 6.20 -1.60
N VAL A 59 3.63 6.97 -1.60
CA VAL A 59 4.94 6.53 -2.07
C VAL A 59 6.00 6.91 -1.03
N ARG A 60 7.02 6.05 -0.87
CA ARG A 60 8.19 6.37 -0.05
C ARG A 60 8.90 7.60 -0.61
N ARG A 61 9.34 8.46 0.29
CA ARG A 61 9.98 9.73 -0.09
C ARG A 61 11.28 9.50 -0.85
N ASP A 62 12.04 8.50 -0.46
CA ASP A 62 13.33 8.14 -1.08
C ASP A 62 13.17 7.57 -2.50
N SER A 63 11.94 7.20 -2.90
CA SER A 63 11.61 6.69 -4.24
C SER A 63 11.20 7.80 -5.20
N LEU A 64 11.13 9.05 -4.75
CA LEU A 64 10.84 10.21 -5.57
C LEU A 64 12.14 10.81 -6.14
N PRO A 65 12.12 11.35 -7.37
CA PRO A 65 13.26 12.01 -7.99
C PRO A 65 13.69 13.30 -7.28
#